data_AF-A0A397VE77-F1
#
_entry.id   AF-A0A397VE77-F1
#
_cell.length_a   1.000
_cell.length_b   1.000
_cell.length_c   1.000
_cell.angle_alpha   90.00
_cell.angle_beta   90.00
_cell.angle_gamma   90.00
#
_symmetry.space_group_name_H-M   'P 1'
#
loop_
_entity.id
_entity.type
_entity.pdbx_description
1 polymer ?
#
loop_
_entity_poly.entity_id
_entity_poly.type
_entity_poly.pdbx_seq_one_letter_code
_entity_poly.pdbx_strand_id
1 'polypeptide(L)'
;MTLSELLENLDSTTLYYCGLRASDIGACLYKIRDDSVKPRNFLGTDNEDNIEAILLDHEGHSLHEFIDGNDPLRPIIDFNLPIETLNAITPKVSRKEACKAIQIAFRDVCLEIHLKCDKKSITVSTSSDAKKISLHISTTGMRLKNIAQVAAFTELVRKKL
;
A
#
# COMPACT_ATOMS: atom_id res chain seq x y z
N MET A 1 16.09 -35.55 13.92
CA MET A 1 15.44 -34.37 13.33
C MET A 1 15.88 -33.14 14.11
N THR A 2 17.07 -32.65 13.76
CA THR A 2 17.63 -31.41 14.32
C THR A 2 17.12 -30.21 13.51
N LEU A 3 17.15 -29.03 14.10
CA LEU A 3 16.77 -27.78 13.43
C LEU A 3 17.66 -27.51 12.18
N SER A 4 18.90 -28.05 12.19
CA SER A 4 19.80 -28.06 11.02
C SER A 4 19.29 -28.93 9.86
N GLU A 5 18.72 -30.11 10.12
CA GLU A 5 18.17 -30.99 9.07
C GLU A 5 16.93 -30.39 8.38
N LEU A 6 16.23 -29.46 9.04
CA LEU A 6 15.08 -28.74 8.46
C LEU A 6 15.54 -27.53 7.61
N LEU A 7 16.69 -26.95 7.93
CA LEU A 7 17.33 -25.85 7.18
C LEU A 7 18.09 -26.33 5.94
N GLU A 8 18.69 -27.53 5.97
CA GLU A 8 19.46 -28.08 4.84
C GLU A 8 18.59 -28.62 3.69
N ASN A 9 17.29 -28.87 3.92
CA ASN A 9 16.35 -29.24 2.85
C ASN A 9 15.75 -28.03 2.10
N LEU A 10 16.17 -26.80 2.43
CA LEU A 10 15.80 -25.59 1.68
C LEU A 10 16.74 -25.32 0.49
N ASP A 11 17.46 -26.31 0.00
CA ASP A 11 18.42 -26.10 -1.09
C ASP A 11 17.75 -26.08 -2.48
N SER A 12 17.94 -24.95 -3.16
CA SER A 12 17.89 -24.70 -4.62
C SER A 12 16.65 -24.12 -5.33
N THR A 13 15.57 -23.62 -4.68
CA THR A 13 14.51 -22.96 -5.49
C THR A 13 13.69 -21.81 -4.88
N THR A 14 13.76 -21.51 -3.59
CA THR A 14 12.97 -20.37 -3.06
C THR A 14 13.78 -19.08 -3.05
N LEU A 15 13.67 -18.31 -4.14
CA LEU A 15 14.15 -16.92 -4.22
C LEU A 15 13.53 -16.04 -3.11
N TYR A 16 12.37 -16.43 -2.58
CA TYR A 16 11.64 -15.74 -1.52
C TYR A 16 10.90 -16.75 -0.64
N TYR A 17 10.50 -16.32 0.56
CA TYR A 17 9.76 -17.19 1.47
C TYR A 17 8.30 -17.35 1.03
N CYS A 18 7.76 -18.57 1.03
CA CYS A 18 6.39 -18.90 0.63
C CYS A 18 5.67 -19.75 1.69
N GLY A 19 4.35 -19.57 1.83
CA GLY A 19 3.51 -20.39 2.72
C GLY A 19 3.71 -20.10 4.23
N LEU A 20 4.28 -18.94 4.57
CA LEU A 20 4.51 -18.53 5.94
C LEU A 20 3.20 -18.25 6.68
N ARG A 21 3.19 -18.43 8.01
CA ARG A 21 2.16 -17.81 8.86
C ARG A 21 2.42 -16.31 8.93
N ALA A 22 1.37 -15.52 9.16
CA ALA A 22 1.50 -14.07 9.34
C ALA A 22 2.45 -13.67 10.49
N SER A 23 2.65 -14.54 11.49
CA SER A 23 3.66 -14.34 12.54
C SER A 23 5.10 -14.52 12.06
N ASP A 24 5.30 -15.38 11.06
CA ASP A 24 6.60 -15.87 10.63
C ASP A 24 7.22 -14.94 9.56
N ILE A 25 6.40 -14.11 8.91
CA ILE A 25 6.82 -13.09 7.91
C ILE A 25 7.25 -11.75 8.53
N GLY A 26 7.13 -11.59 9.86
CA GLY A 26 7.42 -10.32 10.53
C GLY A 26 8.84 -9.78 10.27
N ALA A 27 9.79 -10.67 9.96
CA ALA A 27 11.18 -10.35 9.70
C ALA A 27 11.49 -9.79 8.31
N CYS A 28 10.62 -10.02 7.30
CA CYS A 28 10.90 -9.59 5.92
C CYS A 28 10.61 -8.10 5.72
N LEU A 29 11.44 -7.40 4.94
CA LEU A 29 11.22 -6.00 4.58
C LEU A 29 9.97 -5.81 3.70
N TYR A 30 9.82 -6.67 2.69
CA TYR A 30 8.68 -6.70 1.79
C TYR A 30 7.81 -7.91 2.13
N LYS A 31 6.52 -7.65 2.35
CA LYS A 31 5.56 -8.65 2.80
C LYS A 31 4.34 -8.59 1.88
N ILE A 32 3.96 -9.70 1.27
CA ILE A 32 2.82 -9.82 0.36
C ILE A 32 1.87 -10.91 0.87
N ARG A 33 0.58 -10.66 0.77
CA ARG A 33 -0.49 -11.65 0.91
C ARG A 33 -1.06 -11.97 -0.46
N ASP A 34 -1.11 -13.24 -0.81
CA ASP A 34 -1.77 -13.74 -2.00
C ASP A 34 -3.18 -14.25 -1.66
N ASP A 35 -4.19 -13.57 -2.19
CA ASP A 35 -5.60 -13.91 -2.01
C ASP A 35 -6.16 -14.82 -3.13
N SER A 36 -5.39 -15.13 -4.18
CA SER A 36 -5.81 -16.03 -5.27
C SER A 36 -5.87 -17.50 -4.86
N VAL A 37 -5.06 -17.89 -3.88
CA VAL A 37 -4.91 -19.28 -3.42
C VAL A 37 -5.56 -19.49 -2.05
N LYS A 38 -6.01 -20.73 -1.79
CA LYS A 38 -6.62 -21.11 -0.50
C LYS A 38 -5.88 -22.31 0.11
N PRO A 39 -5.50 -22.27 1.40
CA PRO A 39 -5.57 -21.11 2.29
C PRO A 39 -4.69 -19.94 1.79
N ARG A 40 -4.94 -18.72 2.29
CA ARG A 40 -4.18 -17.53 1.88
C ARG A 40 -2.69 -17.76 2.13
N ASN A 41 -1.87 -17.43 1.14
CA ASN A 41 -0.43 -17.54 1.27
C ASN A 41 0.18 -16.18 1.62
N PHE A 42 1.22 -16.20 2.44
CA PHE A 42 2.05 -15.03 2.73
C PHE A 42 3.43 -15.26 2.12
N LEU A 43 3.92 -14.25 1.41
CA LEU A 43 5.18 -14.23 0.67
C LEU A 43 6.05 -13.09 1.18
N GLY A 44 7.32 -13.34 1.48
CA GLY A 44 8.21 -12.34 2.07
C GLY A 44 9.61 -12.34 1.48
N THR A 45 10.24 -11.18 1.43
CA THR A 45 11.64 -11.01 1.02
C THR A 45 12.26 -9.72 1.57
N ASP A 46 13.58 -9.64 1.60
CA ASP A 46 14.35 -8.50 2.11
C ASP A 46 15.01 -7.63 1.02
N ASN A 47 14.84 -7.97 -0.26
CA ASN A 47 15.45 -7.25 -1.37
C ASN A 47 14.47 -6.97 -2.51
N GLU A 48 14.80 -5.95 -3.31
CA GLU A 48 13.94 -5.46 -4.40
C GLU A 48 13.87 -6.43 -5.59
N ASP A 49 14.98 -7.08 -5.96
CA ASP A 49 14.99 -8.02 -7.09
C ASP A 49 14.05 -9.21 -6.83
N ASN A 50 13.99 -9.70 -5.59
CA ASN A 50 13.10 -10.79 -5.20
C ASN A 50 11.64 -10.31 -5.06
N ILE A 51 11.37 -9.04 -4.73
CA ILE A 51 9.98 -8.55 -4.76
C ILE A 51 9.48 -8.52 -6.21
N GLU A 52 10.33 -8.12 -7.15
CA GLU A 52 10.02 -8.16 -8.58
C GLU A 52 9.82 -9.61 -9.04
N ALA A 53 10.68 -10.55 -8.62
CA ALA A 53 10.51 -11.97 -8.92
C ALA A 53 9.18 -12.54 -8.39
N ILE A 54 8.79 -12.20 -7.14
CA ILE A 54 7.48 -12.59 -6.59
C ILE A 54 6.33 -12.09 -7.47
N LEU A 55 6.37 -10.80 -7.85
CA LEU A 55 5.32 -10.16 -8.64
C LEU A 55 5.22 -10.78 -10.04
N LEU A 56 6.35 -11.17 -10.63
CA LEU A 56 6.40 -11.82 -11.94
C LEU A 56 5.89 -13.27 -11.88
N ASP A 57 6.33 -14.06 -10.91
CA ASP A 57 5.91 -15.46 -10.73
C ASP A 57 4.40 -15.59 -10.46
N HIS A 58 3.81 -14.56 -9.85
CA HIS A 58 2.40 -14.50 -9.47
C HIS A 58 1.63 -13.50 -10.35
N GLU A 59 2.05 -13.31 -11.60
CA GLU A 59 1.31 -12.48 -12.55
C GLU A 59 -0.15 -12.96 -12.68
N GLY A 60 -1.10 -12.02 -12.62
CA GLY A 60 -2.53 -12.33 -12.61
C GLY A 60 -3.10 -12.73 -11.26
N HIS A 61 -2.28 -12.86 -10.20
CA HIS A 61 -2.77 -13.07 -8.85
C HIS A 61 -3.24 -11.78 -8.17
N SER A 62 -4.11 -11.94 -7.16
CA SER A 62 -4.56 -10.85 -6.28
C SER A 62 -3.59 -10.70 -5.12
N LEU A 63 -2.49 -9.98 -5.37
CA LEU A 63 -1.43 -9.72 -4.41
C LEU A 63 -1.70 -8.41 -3.65
N HIS A 64 -1.46 -8.44 -2.35
CA HIS A 64 -1.65 -7.29 -1.45
C HIS A 64 -0.43 -7.10 -0.56
N GLU A 65 0.04 -5.85 -0.41
CA GLU A 65 1.03 -5.52 0.61
C GLU A 65 0.48 -5.88 2.00
N PHE A 66 1.28 -6.61 2.78
CA PHE A 66 0.96 -6.95 4.16
C PHE A 66 1.60 -5.91 5.09
N ILE A 67 0.74 -5.16 5.77
CA ILE A 67 1.14 -4.10 6.68
C ILE A 67 1.03 -4.59 8.12
N ASP A 68 2.16 -4.60 8.85
CA ASP A 68 2.15 -4.77 10.30
C ASP A 68 1.69 -3.47 10.98
N GLY A 69 0.75 -3.56 11.92
CA GLY A 69 0.15 -2.40 12.56
C GLY A 69 1.13 -1.55 13.38
N ASN A 70 2.23 -2.14 13.84
CA ASN A 70 3.25 -1.45 14.65
C ASN A 70 4.42 -0.91 13.83
N ASP A 71 4.58 -1.34 12.58
CA ASP A 71 5.67 -0.89 11.73
C ASP A 71 5.44 0.57 11.30
N PRO A 72 6.51 1.37 11.13
CA PRO A 72 6.38 2.70 10.55
C PRO A 72 5.85 2.64 9.11
N LEU A 73 4.76 3.36 8.84
CA LEU A 73 4.02 3.32 7.58
C LEU A 73 4.10 4.62 6.82
N ARG A 74 4.09 4.54 5.49
CA ARG A 74 3.92 5.72 4.66
C ARG A 74 2.52 6.32 4.88
N PRO A 75 2.36 7.66 4.91
CA PRO A 75 1.06 8.27 4.69
C PRO A 75 0.44 7.70 3.42
N ILE A 76 -0.81 7.26 3.54
CA ILE A 76 -1.52 6.57 2.48
C ILE A 76 -3.01 6.95 2.54
N ILE A 77 -3.61 7.15 1.39
CA ILE A 77 -5.06 7.26 1.22
C ILE A 77 -5.47 6.35 0.08
N ASP A 78 -6.41 5.45 0.39
CA ASP A 78 -7.18 4.72 -0.60
C ASP A 78 -8.57 5.37 -0.70
N PHE A 79 -8.78 6.13 -1.76
CA PHE A 79 -9.98 6.93 -1.98
C PHE A 79 -10.87 6.31 -3.04
N ASN A 80 -12.14 6.09 -2.70
CA ASN A 80 -13.15 5.58 -3.62
C ASN A 80 -14.38 6.51 -3.60
N LEU A 81 -14.79 7.01 -4.76
CA LEU A 81 -15.99 7.85 -4.93
C LEU A 81 -16.78 7.39 -6.17
N PRO A 82 -18.01 6.90 -5.99
CA PRO A 82 -18.92 6.63 -7.10
C PRO A 82 -19.22 7.90 -7.90
N ILE A 83 -19.33 7.78 -9.22
CA ILE A 83 -19.63 8.92 -10.11
C ILE A 83 -21.03 9.48 -9.85
N GLU A 84 -21.97 8.67 -9.42
CA GLU A 84 -23.30 9.12 -8.98
C GLU A 84 -23.18 10.09 -7.80
N THR A 85 -22.37 9.74 -6.80
CA THR A 85 -22.10 10.59 -5.64
C THR A 85 -21.40 11.88 -6.04
N LEU A 86 -20.40 11.82 -6.93
CA LEU A 86 -19.74 13.01 -7.46
C LEU A 86 -20.73 13.94 -8.16
N ASN A 87 -21.59 13.38 -9.02
CA ASN A 87 -22.57 14.14 -9.80
C ASN A 87 -23.66 14.79 -8.94
N ALA A 88 -23.88 14.28 -7.72
CA ALA A 88 -24.83 14.85 -6.77
C ALA A 88 -24.25 16.06 -5.99
N ILE A 89 -22.92 16.27 -6.02
CA ILE A 89 -22.28 17.40 -5.33
C ILE A 89 -22.68 18.72 -6.00
N THR A 90 -23.04 19.72 -5.19
CA THR A 90 -23.39 21.07 -5.63
C THR A 90 -22.47 22.10 -4.96
N PRO A 91 -21.80 23.01 -5.70
CA PRO A 91 -21.80 23.09 -7.17
C PRO A 91 -21.15 21.87 -7.82
N LYS A 92 -21.47 21.62 -9.11
CA LYS A 92 -20.94 20.46 -9.83
C LYS A 92 -19.41 20.48 -9.84
N VAL A 93 -18.81 19.37 -9.47
CA VAL A 93 -17.36 19.15 -9.51
C VAL A 93 -17.05 18.14 -10.60
N SER A 94 -16.18 18.48 -11.54
CA SER A 94 -15.73 17.52 -12.54
C SER A 94 -14.82 16.47 -11.91
N ARG A 95 -14.74 15.31 -12.56
CA ARG A 95 -13.82 14.23 -12.15
C ARG A 95 -12.37 14.72 -12.00
N LYS A 96 -11.91 15.56 -12.93
CA LYS A 96 -10.54 16.11 -12.91
C LYS A 96 -10.31 17.03 -11.71
N GLU A 97 -11.30 17.85 -11.38
CA GLU A 97 -11.25 18.74 -10.22
C GLU A 97 -11.24 17.96 -8.91
N ALA A 98 -12.10 16.94 -8.78
CA ALA A 98 -12.12 16.07 -7.60
C ALA A 98 -10.76 15.37 -7.39
N CYS A 99 -10.20 14.73 -8.43
CA CYS A 99 -8.88 14.11 -8.34
C CYS A 99 -7.79 15.11 -7.94
N LYS A 100 -7.81 16.32 -8.51
CA LYS A 100 -6.84 17.37 -8.20
C LYS A 100 -6.98 17.88 -6.77
N ALA A 101 -8.21 18.06 -6.28
CA ALA A 101 -8.48 18.48 -4.90
C ALA A 101 -7.93 17.46 -3.89
N ILE A 102 -8.15 16.16 -4.12
CA ILE A 102 -7.64 15.09 -3.25
C ILE A 102 -6.12 15.08 -3.21
N GLN A 103 -5.45 15.21 -4.36
CA GLN A 103 -3.99 15.26 -4.42
C GLN A 103 -3.42 16.51 -3.73
N ILE A 104 -4.07 17.67 -3.88
CA ILE A 104 -3.66 18.90 -3.21
C ILE A 104 -3.84 18.77 -1.70
N ALA A 105 -5.00 18.31 -1.24
CA ALA A 105 -5.29 18.13 0.18
C ALA A 105 -4.29 17.17 0.85
N PHE A 106 -4.00 16.03 0.21
CA PHE A 106 -2.98 15.09 0.69
C PHE A 106 -1.61 15.76 0.82
N ARG A 107 -1.19 16.46 -0.25
CA ARG A 107 0.11 17.13 -0.29
C ARG A 107 0.24 18.23 0.76
N ASP A 108 -0.80 19.02 0.96
CA ASP A 108 -0.80 20.11 1.92
C ASP A 108 -0.63 19.57 3.34
N VAL A 109 -1.34 18.49 3.70
CA VAL A 109 -1.14 17.83 5.00
C VAL A 109 0.29 17.29 5.13
N CYS A 110 0.85 16.67 4.08
CA CYS A 110 2.24 16.22 4.12
C CYS A 110 3.23 17.36 4.41
N LEU A 111 3.02 18.54 3.82
CA LEU A 111 3.87 19.71 4.04
C LEU A 111 3.69 20.31 5.44
N GLU A 112 2.48 20.28 5.99
CA GLU A 112 2.18 20.77 7.34
C GLU A 112 2.85 19.92 8.44
N ILE A 113 2.80 18.60 8.30
CA ILE A 113 3.38 17.68 9.29
C ILE A 113 4.87 17.44 9.09
N HIS A 114 5.37 17.63 7.87
CA HIS A 114 6.76 17.40 7.51
C HIS A 114 7.20 18.42 6.45
N LEU A 115 7.72 19.56 6.92
CA LEU A 115 8.15 20.72 6.11
C LEU A 115 9.12 20.40 4.96
N LYS A 116 9.77 19.22 4.99
CA LYS A 116 10.71 18.75 3.96
C LYS A 116 10.12 17.72 2.98
N CYS A 117 8.81 17.50 2.95
CA CYS A 117 8.21 16.59 1.98
C CYS A 117 8.48 17.08 0.54
N ASP A 118 9.37 16.41 -0.18
CA ASP A 118 9.66 16.70 -1.59
C ASP A 118 8.41 16.40 -2.43
N LYS A 119 8.04 17.30 -3.34
CA LYS A 119 6.91 17.09 -4.27
C LYS A 119 7.11 15.85 -5.14
N LYS A 120 8.36 15.45 -5.40
CA LYS A 120 8.69 14.21 -6.12
C LYS A 120 8.46 12.93 -5.30
N SER A 121 8.16 13.07 -4.01
CA SER A 121 7.96 11.93 -3.12
C SER A 121 6.51 11.44 -3.07
N ILE A 122 5.56 12.07 -3.76
CA ILE A 122 4.15 11.61 -3.78
C ILE A 122 3.93 10.70 -4.99
N THR A 123 3.41 9.50 -4.75
CA THR A 123 3.01 8.54 -5.77
C THR A 123 1.49 8.47 -5.83
N VAL A 124 0.93 8.47 -7.04
CA VAL A 124 -0.51 8.34 -7.29
C VAL A 124 -0.73 7.19 -8.25
N SER A 125 -1.45 6.18 -7.79
CA SER A 125 -1.94 5.06 -8.61
C SER A 125 -3.45 5.18 -8.75
N THR A 126 -4.00 4.74 -9.88
CA THR A 126 -5.42 4.87 -10.18
C THR A 126 -5.99 3.56 -10.69
N SER A 127 -7.12 3.15 -10.11
CA SER A 127 -7.97 2.05 -10.59
C SER A 127 -9.37 2.57 -10.95
N SER A 128 -9.38 3.84 -11.37
CA SER A 128 -10.53 4.59 -11.84
C SER A 128 -11.17 4.00 -13.09
N ASP A 129 -12.50 3.97 -13.13
CA ASP A 129 -13.27 3.58 -14.31
C ASP A 129 -14.44 4.56 -14.55
N ALA A 130 -15.32 4.26 -15.50
CA ALA A 130 -16.48 5.10 -15.82
C ALA A 130 -17.47 5.25 -14.65
N LYS A 131 -17.48 4.31 -13.69
CA LYS A 131 -18.41 4.25 -12.56
C LYS A 131 -17.85 4.84 -11.27
N LYS A 132 -16.53 4.86 -11.08
CA LYS A 132 -15.90 5.38 -9.85
C LYS A 132 -14.59 6.11 -10.10
N ILE A 133 -14.31 7.10 -9.25
CA ILE A 133 -12.95 7.57 -8.97
C ILE A 133 -12.35 6.65 -7.92
N SER A 134 -11.19 6.07 -8.23
CA SER A 134 -10.44 5.22 -7.32
C SER A 134 -8.97 5.63 -7.39
N LEU A 135 -8.46 6.18 -6.30
CA LEU A 135 -7.10 6.73 -6.20
C LEU A 135 -6.40 6.14 -4.98
N HIS A 136 -5.20 5.65 -5.21
CA HIS A 136 -4.26 5.29 -4.15
C HIS A 136 -3.13 6.31 -4.14
N ILE A 137 -3.02 7.08 -3.07
CA ILE A 137 -2.02 8.15 -2.93
C ILE A 137 -1.14 7.82 -1.74
N SER A 138 0.18 7.80 -1.96
CA SER A 138 1.15 7.54 -0.89
C SER A 138 2.41 8.38 -1.07
N THR A 139 3.35 8.28 -0.12
CA THR A 139 4.67 8.92 -0.24
C THR A 139 5.81 7.90 -0.25
N THR A 140 6.91 8.16 -0.97
CA THR A 140 8.09 7.27 -0.98
C THR A 140 9.08 7.54 0.15
N GLY A 141 9.22 8.81 0.57
CA GLY A 141 10.26 9.25 1.52
C GLY A 141 9.76 9.62 2.92
N MET A 142 8.46 9.60 3.17
CA MET A 142 7.87 9.93 4.46
C MET A 142 7.27 8.69 5.12
N ARG A 143 7.53 8.51 6.43
CA ARG A 143 6.89 7.48 7.27
C ARG A 143 6.35 8.09 8.56
N LEU A 144 5.18 7.64 8.96
CA LEU A 144 4.51 7.87 10.24
C LEU A 144 4.76 6.65 11.14
N LYS A 145 4.69 6.85 12.46
CA LYS A 145 5.18 5.83 13.41
C LYS A 145 4.39 4.52 13.39
N ASN A 146 3.11 4.56 13.06
CA ASN A 146 2.21 3.41 13.06
C ASN A 146 0.89 3.74 12.37
N ILE A 147 0.00 2.75 12.28
CA ILE A 147 -1.32 2.89 11.65
C ILE A 147 -2.21 3.94 12.31
N ALA A 148 -2.10 4.17 13.62
CA ALA A 148 -2.90 5.18 14.31
C ALA A 148 -2.54 6.60 13.86
N GLN A 149 -1.25 6.87 13.62
CA GLN A 149 -0.81 8.14 13.04
C GLN A 149 -1.24 8.29 11.58
N VAL A 150 -1.23 7.20 10.80
CA VAL A 150 -1.78 7.21 9.43
C VAL A 150 -3.27 7.55 9.47
N ALA A 151 -4.05 6.98 10.37
CA ALA A 151 -5.47 7.31 10.51
C ALA A 151 -5.70 8.78 10.88
N ALA A 152 -4.91 9.32 11.83
CA ALA A 152 -4.95 10.74 12.16
C ALA A 152 -4.58 11.63 10.97
N PHE A 153 -3.59 11.22 10.17
CA PHE A 153 -3.23 11.88 8.91
C PHE A 153 -4.40 11.89 7.92
N THR A 154 -5.07 10.75 7.73
CA THR A 154 -6.24 10.66 6.83
C THR A 154 -7.35 11.61 7.26
N GLU A 155 -7.60 11.75 8.57
CA GLU A 155 -8.57 12.72 9.09
C GLU A 155 -8.18 14.18 8.83
N LEU A 156 -6.88 14.51 8.86
CA LEU A 156 -6.40 15.85 8.47
C LEU A 156 -6.64 16.12 6.98
N VAL A 157 -6.41 15.12 6.12
CA VAL A 157 -6.67 15.27 4.69
C VAL A 157 -8.17 15.42 4.44
N ARG A 158 -9.01 14.63 5.12
CA ARG A 158 -10.47 14.72 5.05
C ARG A 158 -10.97 16.12 5.41
N LYS A 159 -10.38 16.78 6.42
CA LYS A 159 -10.75 18.15 6.82
C LYS A 159 -10.40 19.23 5.80
N LYS A 160 -9.52 18.94 4.84
CA LYS A 160 -9.15 19.87 3.76
C LYS A 160 -10.00 19.70 2.50
N LEU A 161 -10.82 18.65 2.43
CA LEU A 161 -11.77 18.37 1.36
C LEU A 161 -13.15 18.93 1.71
#